data_AF-A0A7K1C4G6-F1
#
_entry.id   AF-A0A7K1C4G6-F1
#
_cell.length_a   1.000
_cell.length_b   1.000
_cell.length_c   1.000
_cell.angle_alpha   90.00
_cell.angle_beta   90.00
_cell.angle_gamma   90.00
#
_symmetry.space_group_name_H-M   'P 1'
#
loop_
_entity.id
_entity.type
_entity.pdbx_description
1 polymer ?
#
loop_
_entity_poly.entity_id
_entity_poly.type
_entity_poly.pdbx_seq_one_letter_code
_entity_poly.pdbx_strand_id
1 'polypeptide(L)'
;MTATAAAAAGKIQPRLKAKYRADIVGALTKEFSYTNPHQVPRLVKVVVNTGVGEAARDSKVIEGAIRDLTAITGQKPLVNKARKSIAQFKLREGMPIGAHVTLRGDRAWEFVDRLVSLALPRIRDFRGLSDR
;
A
#
# COMPACT_ATOMS: atom_id res chain seq x y z
N MET A 1 -24.45 -23.01 30.71
CA MET A 1 -24.71 -21.73 30.01
C MET A 1 -23.81 -20.64 30.60
N THR A 2 -22.50 -20.71 30.33
CA THR A 2 -21.55 -19.67 30.73
C THR A 2 -21.09 -18.97 29.46
N ALA A 3 -21.52 -17.72 29.33
CA ALA A 3 -21.36 -16.90 28.14
C ALA A 3 -19.88 -16.64 27.83
N THR A 4 -19.47 -16.97 26.61
CA THR A 4 -18.22 -16.50 26.02
C THR A 4 -18.36 -15.00 25.78
N ALA A 5 -17.65 -14.19 26.56
CA ALA A 5 -17.53 -12.76 26.33
C ALA A 5 -16.77 -12.53 25.01
N ALA A 6 -17.48 -12.10 23.97
CA ALA A 6 -16.87 -11.60 22.76
C ALA A 6 -16.02 -10.38 23.11
N ALA A 7 -14.70 -10.51 23.01
CA ALA A 7 -13.78 -9.40 23.19
C ALA A 7 -14.17 -8.28 22.20
N ALA A 8 -14.49 -7.11 22.75
CA ALA A 8 -14.81 -5.93 21.98
C ALA A 8 -13.69 -5.68 20.96
N ALA A 9 -14.06 -5.53 19.69
CA ALA A 9 -13.16 -5.07 18.62
C ALA A 9 -12.80 -3.59 18.83
N GLY A 10 -12.07 -3.31 19.92
CA GLY A 10 -11.44 -2.03 20.17
C GLY A 10 -10.42 -1.76 19.07
N LYS A 11 -10.37 -0.52 18.59
CA LYS A 11 -9.45 -0.07 17.52
C LYS A 11 -8.03 -0.55 17.82
N ILE A 12 -7.60 -1.64 17.19
CA ILE A 12 -6.26 -2.18 17.33
C ILE A 12 -5.32 -1.13 16.74
N GLN A 13 -4.50 -0.51 17.58
CA GLN A 13 -3.54 0.46 17.09
C GLN A 13 -2.47 -0.27 16.26
N PRO A 14 -2.20 0.14 15.01
CA PRO A 14 -1.21 -0.53 14.18
C PRO A 14 0.16 -0.53 14.86
N ARG A 15 0.82 -1.69 14.91
CA ARG A 15 2.10 -1.89 15.59
C ARG A 15 3.16 -0.84 15.19
N LEU A 16 3.31 -0.62 13.88
CA LEU A 16 4.24 0.39 13.36
C LEU A 16 3.86 1.83 13.72
N LYS A 17 2.57 2.13 13.86
CA LYS A 17 2.09 3.46 14.28
C LYS A 17 2.42 3.72 15.75
N ALA A 18 2.33 2.71 16.60
CA ALA A 18 2.76 2.80 18.00
C ALA A 18 4.28 3.01 18.10
N LYS A 19 5.06 2.17 17.39
CA LYS A 19 6.52 2.29 17.33
C LYS A 19 6.99 3.64 16.79
N TYR A 20 6.32 4.15 15.75
CA TYR A 20 6.62 5.46 15.18
C TYR A 20 6.49 6.57 16.23
N ARG A 21 5.40 6.57 17.01
CA ARG A 21 5.14 7.59 18.02
C ARG A 21 6.05 7.50 19.24
N ALA A 22 6.35 6.28 19.71
CA ALA A 22 7.14 6.07 20.92
C ALA A 22 8.64 6.30 20.68
N ASP A 23 9.20 5.68 19.63
CA ASP A 23 10.65 5.57 19.48
C ASP A 23 11.17 6.46 18.35
N ILE A 24 10.54 6.37 17.16
CA ILE A 24 11.08 6.97 15.93
C ILE A 24 11.00 8.49 15.95
N VAL A 25 9.88 9.06 16.43
CA VAL A 25 9.72 10.52 16.56
C VAL A 25 10.81 11.09 17.46
N GLY A 26 11.07 10.46 18.62
CA GLY A 26 12.09 10.91 19.55
C GLY A 26 13.51 10.81 18.98
N ALA A 27 13.81 9.74 18.24
CA ALA A 27 15.10 9.57 17.56
C ALA A 27 15.32 10.64 16.48
N LEU A 28 14.34 10.87 15.60
CA LEU A 28 14.43 11.85 14.52
C LEU A 28 14.55 13.28 15.03
N THR A 29 13.81 13.65 16.09
CA THR A 29 13.93 14.98 16.69
C THR A 29 15.33 15.23 17.27
N LYS A 30 15.96 14.22 17.87
CA LYS A 30 17.33 14.32 18.39
C LYS A 30 18.37 14.42 17.27
N GLU A 31 18.24 13.60 16.24
CA GLU A 31 19.19 13.54 15.12
C GLU A 31 19.16 14.81 14.27
N PHE A 32 17.97 15.32 13.95
CA PHE A 32 17.79 16.46 13.04
C PHE A 32 17.48 17.78 13.76
N SER A 33 17.41 17.78 15.10
CA SER A 33 17.19 18.97 15.93
C SER A 33 15.99 19.82 15.50
N TYR A 34 14.86 19.17 15.21
CA TYR A 34 13.62 19.86 14.81
C TYR A 34 13.12 20.80 15.91
N THR A 35 12.82 22.05 15.54
CA THR A 35 12.29 23.06 16.47
C THR A 35 10.79 22.91 16.71
N ASN A 36 10.07 22.34 15.73
CA ASN A 36 8.62 22.16 15.81
C ASN A 36 8.27 20.66 15.71
N PRO A 37 7.48 20.10 16.64
CA PRO A 37 7.03 18.70 16.59
C PRO A 37 6.34 18.30 15.29
N HIS A 38 5.74 19.24 14.57
CA HIS A 38 5.07 19.00 13.29
C HIS A 38 6.02 18.91 12.08
N GLN A 39 7.31 19.22 12.25
CA GLN A 39 8.33 19.04 11.20
C GLN A 39 8.73 17.56 11.04
N VAL A 40 8.42 16.71 12.03
CA VAL A 40 8.81 15.30 12.00
C VAL A 40 8.14 14.58 10.81
N PRO A 41 8.92 13.96 9.91
CA PRO A 41 8.39 13.30 8.71
C PRO A 41 7.42 12.17 9.04
N ARG A 42 6.24 12.20 8.43
CA ARG A 42 5.18 11.20 8.64
C ARG A 42 4.79 10.49 7.35
N LEU A 43 4.35 9.23 7.47
CA LEU A 43 3.73 8.50 6.37
C LEU A 43 2.37 9.12 6.00
N VAL A 44 2.28 9.71 4.81
CA VAL A 44 1.04 10.38 4.33
C VAL A 44 0.09 9.40 3.65
N LYS A 45 0.62 8.59 2.72
CA LYS A 45 -0.14 7.61 1.94
C LYS A 45 0.80 6.56 1.37
N VAL A 46 0.26 5.39 1.08
CA VAL A 46 0.92 4.35 0.29
C VAL A 46 0.07 4.11 -0.95
N VAL A 47 0.68 4.18 -2.13
CA VAL A 47 0.00 3.92 -3.40
C VAL A 47 0.53 2.60 -3.94
N VAL A 48 -0.36 1.63 -4.11
CA VAL A 48 -0.07 0.36 -4.77
C VAL A 48 -0.65 0.44 -6.17
N ASN A 49 0.20 0.30 -7.19
CA ASN A 49 -0.20 0.42 -8.59
C ASN A 49 0.27 -0.80 -9.37
N THR A 50 -0.63 -1.38 -10.15
CA THR A 50 -0.33 -2.48 -11.06
C THR A 50 -0.69 -2.03 -12.47
N GLY A 51 0.34 -1.87 -13.30
CA GLY A 51 0.18 -1.67 -14.74
C GLY A 51 0.01 -3.01 -15.43
N VAL A 52 -1.08 -3.18 -16.18
CA VAL A 52 -1.37 -4.41 -16.93
C VAL A 52 -1.35 -4.04 -18.41
N GLY A 53 -0.17 -4.02 -19.03
CA GLY A 53 -0.03 -3.60 -20.44
C GLY A 53 -0.83 -4.45 -21.43
N GLU A 54 -1.08 -5.71 -21.10
CA GLU A 54 -1.87 -6.65 -21.90
C GLU A 54 -3.39 -6.43 -21.79
N ALA A 55 -3.83 -5.57 -20.86
CA ALA A 55 -5.23 -5.22 -20.67
C ALA A 55 -5.90 -4.63 -21.92
N ALA A 56 -5.10 -4.03 -22.81
CA ALA A 56 -5.60 -3.52 -24.09
C ALA A 56 -6.08 -4.63 -25.04
N ARG A 57 -5.59 -5.87 -24.85
CA ARG A 57 -5.94 -7.04 -25.66
C ARG A 57 -6.98 -7.92 -24.99
N ASP A 58 -6.88 -8.10 -23.67
CA ASP A 58 -7.81 -8.92 -22.90
C ASP A 58 -8.27 -8.20 -21.63
N SER A 59 -9.57 -7.91 -21.58
CA SER A 59 -10.22 -7.24 -20.45
C SER A 59 -10.28 -8.10 -19.19
N LYS A 60 -10.16 -9.43 -19.30
CA LYS A 60 -10.21 -10.36 -18.15
C LYS A 60 -8.99 -10.26 -17.26
N VAL A 61 -7.83 -9.90 -17.80
CA VAL A 61 -6.58 -9.75 -17.04
C VAL A 61 -6.70 -8.63 -16.00
N ILE A 62 -7.48 -7.59 -16.32
CA ILE A 62 -7.76 -6.49 -15.37
C ILE A 62 -8.59 -6.99 -14.18
N GLU A 63 -9.56 -7.88 -14.42
CA GLU A 63 -10.36 -8.45 -13.33
C GLU A 63 -9.50 -9.28 -12.38
N GLY A 64 -8.51 -10.02 -12.90
CA GLY A 64 -7.51 -10.72 -12.09
C GLY A 64 -6.72 -9.75 -11.21
N ALA A 65 -6.16 -8.70 -11.80
CA ALA A 65 -5.42 -7.68 -11.04
C ALA A 65 -6.28 -6.98 -9.98
N ILE A 66 -7.57 -6.74 -10.25
CA ILE A 66 -8.51 -6.18 -9.27
C ILE A 66 -8.68 -7.14 -8.09
N ARG A 67 -8.86 -8.44 -8.34
CA ARG A 67 -9.03 -9.46 -7.29
C ARG A 67 -7.78 -9.55 -6.41
N ASP A 68 -6.61 -9.60 -7.03
CA ASP A 68 -5.33 -9.70 -6.30
C ASP A 68 -5.08 -8.48 -5.43
N LEU A 69 -5.23 -7.27 -5.98
CA LEU A 69 -5.07 -6.04 -5.22
C LEU A 69 -6.11 -5.92 -4.10
N THR A 70 -7.34 -6.38 -4.32
CA THR A 70 -8.38 -6.41 -3.28
C THR A 70 -7.98 -7.37 -2.16
N ALA A 71 -7.48 -8.56 -2.47
CA ALA A 71 -7.03 -9.54 -1.48
C ALA A 71 -5.83 -9.05 -0.67
N ILE A 72 -4.87 -8.39 -1.33
CA ILE A 72 -3.67 -7.86 -0.67
C ILE A 72 -4.01 -6.66 0.23
N THR A 73 -4.71 -5.67 -0.32
CA THR A 73 -4.91 -4.37 0.33
C THR A 73 -6.16 -4.27 1.18
N GLY A 74 -7.13 -5.18 0.99
CA GLY A 74 -8.45 -5.13 1.65
C GLY A 74 -9.33 -3.98 1.14
N GLN A 75 -8.99 -3.36 0.00
CA GLN A 75 -9.72 -2.25 -0.58
C GLN A 75 -9.93 -2.48 -2.07
N LYS A 76 -11.14 -2.19 -2.57
CA LYS A 76 -11.46 -2.25 -3.99
C LYS A 76 -10.60 -1.23 -4.78
N PRO A 77 -9.79 -1.67 -5.75
CA PRO A 77 -8.95 -0.79 -6.58
C PRO A 77 -9.76 0.07 -7.55
N LEU A 78 -9.17 1.20 -7.92
CA LEU A 78 -9.65 2.06 -8.99
C LEU A 78 -8.98 1.67 -10.31
N VAL A 79 -9.78 1.47 -11.35
CA VAL A 79 -9.31 1.14 -12.70
C VAL A 79 -8.82 2.40 -13.41
N ASN A 80 -7.57 2.40 -13.84
CA ASN A 80 -6.92 3.47 -14.58
C ASN A 80 -7.21 3.34 -16.07
N LYS A 81 -7.70 4.42 -16.66
CA LYS A 81 -7.90 4.55 -18.11
C LYS A 81 -6.72 5.25 -18.77
N ALA A 82 -6.44 4.86 -20.01
CA ALA A 82 -5.45 5.49 -20.86
C ALA A 82 -5.83 6.94 -21.16
N ARG A 83 -4.89 7.87 -20.96
CA ARG A 83 -5.05 9.31 -21.27
C ARG A 83 -4.65 9.68 -22.70
N LYS A 84 -3.87 8.82 -23.36
CA LYS A 84 -3.34 9.06 -24.71
C LYS A 84 -3.47 7.79 -25.53
N SER A 85 -3.68 7.96 -26.82
CA SER A 85 -3.64 6.88 -27.80
C SER A 85 -2.20 6.68 -28.29
N ILE A 86 -1.69 5.44 -28.24
CA ILE A 86 -0.33 5.10 -28.68
C ILE A 86 -0.40 3.84 -29.54
N ALA A 87 -0.05 3.97 -30.82
CA ALA A 87 -0.17 2.89 -31.81
C ALA A 87 0.72 1.68 -31.50
N GLN A 88 1.95 1.89 -31.01
CA GLN A 88 2.89 0.80 -30.68
C GLN A 88 2.34 -0.14 -29.61
N PHE A 89 1.62 0.40 -28.63
CA PHE A 89 0.97 -0.39 -27.57
C PHE A 89 -0.46 -0.83 -27.94
N LYS A 90 -0.92 -0.51 -29.16
CA LYS A 90 -2.30 -0.74 -29.63
C LYS A 90 -3.35 -0.17 -28.67
N LEU A 91 -3.03 0.94 -28.03
CA LEU A 91 -3.84 1.55 -26.98
C LEU A 91 -4.61 2.77 -27.52
N ARG A 92 -5.90 2.86 -27.19
CA ARG A 92 -6.74 4.03 -27.45
C ARG A 92 -7.09 4.74 -26.15
N GLU A 93 -7.35 6.04 -26.24
CA GLU A 93 -7.83 6.83 -25.11
C GLU A 93 -9.11 6.24 -24.51
N GLY A 94 -9.21 6.24 -23.18
CA GLY A 94 -10.33 5.68 -22.44
C GLY A 94 -10.26 4.18 -22.18
N MET A 95 -9.34 3.44 -22.82
CA MET A 95 -9.16 2.01 -22.57
C MET A 95 -8.55 1.76 -21.18
N PRO A 96 -9.02 0.75 -20.43
CA PRO A 96 -8.44 0.41 -19.14
C PRO A 96 -7.05 -0.22 -19.32
N ILE A 97 -6.07 0.25 -18.55
CA ILE A 97 -4.65 -0.17 -18.66
C ILE A 97 -4.10 -0.75 -17.35
N GLY A 98 -4.76 -0.50 -16.23
CA GLY A 98 -4.28 -0.99 -14.94
C GLY A 98 -5.20 -0.63 -13.80
N ALA A 99 -4.77 -0.93 -12.59
CA ALA A 99 -5.51 -0.64 -11.38
C ALA A 99 -4.57 -0.14 -10.29
N HIS A 100 -5.07 0.76 -9.44
CA HIS A 100 -4.32 1.24 -8.29
C HIS A 100 -5.19 1.40 -7.06
N VAL A 101 -4.54 1.36 -5.90
CA VAL A 101 -5.15 1.57 -4.59
C VAL A 101 -4.32 2.62 -3.86
N THR A 102 -5.00 3.59 -3.25
CA THR A 102 -4.35 4.55 -2.33
C THR A 102 -4.77 4.24 -0.90
N LEU A 103 -3.83 3.77 -0.10
CA LEU A 103 -4.00 3.48 1.32
C LEU A 103 -3.59 4.70 2.16
N ARG A 104 -4.43 5.05 3.14
CA ARG A 104 -4.22 6.16 4.08
C ARG A 104 -4.62 5.75 5.49
N GLY A 105 -4.11 6.47 6.49
CA GLY A 105 -4.42 6.20 7.89
C GLY A 105 -3.92 4.83 8.34
N ASP A 106 -4.72 4.12 9.12
CA ASP A 106 -4.31 2.86 9.77
C ASP A 106 -4.03 1.73 8.76
N ARG A 107 -4.83 1.65 7.69
CA ARG A 107 -4.63 0.68 6.60
C ARG A 107 -3.28 0.81 5.91
N ALA A 108 -2.74 2.03 5.81
CA ALA A 108 -1.41 2.24 5.26
C ALA A 108 -0.33 1.66 6.17
N TRP A 109 -0.44 1.86 7.48
CA TRP A 109 0.50 1.32 8.46
C TRP A 109 0.47 -0.21 8.53
N GLU A 110 -0.72 -0.81 8.49
CA GLU A 110 -0.89 -2.28 8.46
C GLU A 110 -0.37 -2.89 7.17
N PHE A 111 -0.55 -2.21 6.04
CA PHE A 111 0.01 -2.65 4.76
C PHE A 111 1.55 -2.64 4.80
N VAL A 112 2.15 -1.57 5.31
CA VAL A 112 3.62 -1.48 5.43
C VAL A 112 4.16 -2.53 6.40
N ASP A 113 3.45 -2.79 7.50
CA ASP A 113 3.84 -3.83 8.46
C ASP A 113 3.87 -5.22 7.83
N ARG A 114 2.81 -5.58 7.08
CA ARG A 114 2.74 -6.83 6.31
C ARG A 114 3.78 -6.87 5.19
N LEU A 115 4.04 -5.75 4.52
CA LEU A 115 5.04 -5.68 3.46
C LEU A 115 6.43 -6.00 4.01
N VAL A 116 6.85 -5.31 5.07
CA VAL A 116 8.21 -5.42 5.62
C VAL A 116 8.39 -6.73 6.38
N SER A 117 7.42 -7.15 7.18
CA SER A 117 7.58 -8.28 8.10
C SER A 117 7.26 -9.63 7.45
N LEU A 118 6.41 -9.67 6.41
CA LEU A 118 5.97 -10.92 5.79
C LEU A 118 6.37 -11.03 4.31
N ALA A 119 6.12 -9.99 3.51
CA ALA A 119 6.31 -10.09 2.06
C ALA A 119 7.78 -10.03 1.64
N LEU A 120 8.57 -9.06 2.14
CA LEU A 120 9.98 -8.90 1.75
C LEU A 120 10.85 -10.12 2.06
N PRO A 121 10.77 -10.75 3.25
CA PRO A 121 11.58 -11.94 3.54
C PRO A 121 11.20 -13.16 2.71
N ARG A 122 9.99 -13.17 2.14
CA ARG A 122 9.48 -14.28 1.31
C ARG A 122 9.86 -14.14 -0.17
N ILE A 123 10.49 -13.04 -0.57
CA ILE A 123 10.97 -12.85 -1.95
C ILE A 123 12.12 -13.83 -2.22
N ARG A 124 12.07 -14.49 -3.38
CA ARG A 124 13.15 -15.37 -3.83
C ARG A 124 14.44 -14.56 -4.01
N ASP A 125 15.53 -15.02 -3.40
CA ASP A 125 16.86 -14.39 -3.43
C ASP A 125 16.84 -12.90 -3.03
N PHE A 126 16.18 -12.60 -1.90
CA PHE A 126 16.12 -11.23 -1.39
C PHE A 126 17.49 -10.74 -0.89
N ARG A 127 18.06 -9.74 -1.56
CA ARG A 127 19.37 -9.12 -1.22
C ARG A 127 19.24 -7.76 -0.53
N GLY A 128 18.05 -7.37 -0.10
CA GLY A 128 17.74 -6.03 0.39
C GLY A 128 17.08 -5.14 -0.67
N LEU A 129 16.73 -3.93 -0.27
CA LEU A 129 16.18 -2.90 -1.16
C LEU A 129 17.32 -1.99 -1.65
N SER A 130 17.18 -1.43 -2.85
CA SER A 130 18.09 -0.39 -3.33
C SER A 130 17.94 0.87 -2.47
N ASP A 131 19.06 1.42 -2.02
CA ASP A 131 19.11 2.71 -1.29
C ASP A 131 19.01 3.91 -2.25
N ARG A 132 19.09 3.65 -3.55
CA ARG A 132 18.97 4.62 -4.64
C ARG A 132 17.60 4.54 -5.30
#